data_AF-A0A955QTD4-F1
#
_entry.id   AF-A0A955QTD4-F1
#
_cell.length_a   1.000
_cell.length_b   1.000
_cell.length_c   1.000
_cell.angle_alpha   90.00
_cell.angle_beta   90.00
_cell.angle_gamma   90.00
#
_symmetry.space_group_name_H-M   'P 1'
#
loop_
_entity.id
_entity.type
_entity.pdbx_description
1 polymer ?
#
loop_
_entity_poly.entity_id
_entity_poly.type
_entity_poly.pdbx_seq_one_letter_code
_entity_poly.pdbx_strand_id
1 'polypeptide(L)'
;MSPLIVFALALVLVFVFTPLIRTIAIRQGYVAHPQSDRWHRTPTALLGGIGIFFAFLIPLLFFASEFPALQLLLFGALLISGVGFIDDLLHLKPYSKLLGQIVAACVVIAGGQVLGLFSWSLYSLALALVWIVGVTNAFNLLDNMDGLSAGTGCIAAFCLLLAGLITDNAPLVLGAASLMGAALGFLWFNFPPAKIFMGDSGSLLLGFTLSFLALLGQWENATSVMFALLIPVLVLAVPIFDTAFVSLIRFFNDRPISKGGKDHTSHGLVAFGLSERATVLLFYLMSMICGTLALLGLKYSMLYPSILGILFVIVFWYFGVFLSGFISYGKMAHDMVQATPGLGLKLFLMHKKRVGEVVVDCLLIGLAFTIAFLIRFDGMPSEYIPAIASALPILIPLKLGAFFYFGLYRGLWRYVGMQDIISIIKAVSLSSLLGVVVITMLFRFEGYPRSVFVIDWMVLLLMVSGVRVLIRMFEEYLGTFAEQTGKRLLIVGAGDAGEIALRELKNNPQLGYRPVGFLDDDPQKVGRSIHGLRIFGSRAMLHSIVRDHNVQEILIAIPSADHHTFMRVYRDCKNSGVTVKVMPKTVTLMEPLLAQ
;
A
#
# COMPACT_ATOMS: atom_id res chain seq x y z
N MET A 1 19.73 -8.64 32.32
CA MET A 1 20.42 -8.27 31.05
C MET A 1 19.60 -7.15 30.40
N SER A 2 20.23 -6.13 29.82
CA SER A 2 19.49 -5.05 29.14
C SER A 2 18.79 -5.58 27.87
N PRO A 3 17.65 -5.00 27.44
CA PRO A 3 16.98 -5.36 26.18
C PRO A 3 17.92 -5.31 24.96
N LEU A 4 18.90 -4.42 25.02
CA LEU A 4 19.96 -4.31 24.02
C LEU A 4 20.81 -5.59 23.89
N ILE A 5 21.10 -6.26 25.01
CA ILE A 5 21.87 -7.51 24.99
C ILE A 5 21.04 -8.64 24.38
N VAL A 6 19.73 -8.70 24.70
CA VAL A 6 18.82 -9.69 24.10
C VAL A 6 18.75 -9.52 22.58
N PHE A 7 18.57 -8.28 22.13
CA PHE A 7 18.60 -7.93 20.71
C PHE A 7 19.94 -8.29 20.05
N ALA A 8 21.06 -7.88 20.66
CA ALA A 8 22.39 -8.11 20.10
C ALA A 8 22.72 -9.61 20.03
N LEU A 9 22.34 -10.39 21.05
CA LEU A 9 22.52 -11.84 21.06
C LEU A 9 21.68 -12.51 19.96
N ALA A 10 20.40 -12.14 19.82
CA ALA A 10 19.56 -12.65 18.75
C ALA A 10 20.14 -12.34 17.36
N LEU A 11 20.60 -11.09 17.17
CA LEU A 11 21.22 -10.64 15.92
C LEU A 11 22.46 -11.48 15.57
N VAL A 12 23.38 -11.64 16.53
CA VAL A 12 24.60 -12.44 16.34
C VAL A 12 24.26 -13.90 16.05
N LEU A 13 23.34 -14.50 16.81
CA LEU A 13 22.94 -15.89 16.60
C LEU A 13 22.33 -16.12 15.22
N VAL A 14 21.54 -15.19 14.70
CA VAL A 14 20.97 -15.35 13.35
C VAL A 14 22.04 -15.25 12.26
N PHE A 15 23.09 -14.43 12.46
CA PHE A 15 24.27 -14.40 11.57
C PHE A 15 25.09 -15.69 11.61
N VAL A 16 24.98 -16.48 12.68
CA VAL A 16 25.62 -17.80 12.79
C VAL A 16 24.73 -18.90 12.19
N PHE A 17 23.46 -18.97 12.59
CA PHE A 17 22.56 -20.04 12.17
C PHE A 17 22.12 -19.93 10.72
N THR A 18 21.88 -18.71 10.20
CA THR A 18 21.36 -18.55 8.83
C THR A 18 22.33 -19.06 7.76
N PRO A 19 23.65 -18.74 7.80
CA PRO A 19 24.61 -19.32 6.86
C PRO A 19 24.78 -20.84 7.01
N LEU A 20 24.70 -21.35 8.24
CA LEU A 20 24.78 -22.79 8.52
C LEU A 20 23.60 -23.53 7.86
N ILE A 21 22.38 -23.06 8.12
CA ILE A 21 21.16 -23.64 7.56
C ILE A 21 21.15 -23.51 6.04
N ARG A 22 21.56 -22.35 5.50
CA ARG A 22 21.71 -22.17 4.06
C ARG A 22 22.64 -23.23 3.44
N THR A 23 23.77 -23.52 4.09
CA THR A 23 24.73 -24.51 3.60
C THR A 23 24.15 -25.91 3.64
N ILE A 24 23.43 -26.26 4.72
CA ILE A 24 22.76 -27.56 4.88
C ILE A 24 21.65 -27.72 3.82
N ALA A 25 20.80 -26.71 3.65
CA ALA A 25 19.70 -26.71 2.69
C ALA A 25 20.19 -26.91 1.25
N ILE A 26 21.27 -26.22 0.85
CA ILE A 26 21.88 -26.39 -0.47
C ILE A 26 22.45 -27.81 -0.63
N ARG A 27 23.14 -28.35 0.39
CA ARG A 27 23.73 -29.70 0.34
C ARG A 27 22.68 -30.81 0.27
N GLN A 28 21.54 -30.62 0.91
CA GLN A 28 20.44 -31.58 0.95
C GLN A 28 19.43 -31.39 -0.21
N GLY A 29 19.62 -30.36 -1.05
CA GLY A 29 18.75 -30.10 -2.19
C GLY A 29 17.44 -29.36 -1.84
N TYR A 30 17.31 -28.83 -0.62
CA TYR A 30 16.19 -27.96 -0.23
C TYR A 30 16.36 -26.55 -0.79
N VAL A 31 16.16 -26.42 -2.10
CA VAL A 31 16.28 -25.16 -2.84
C VAL A 31 15.02 -24.89 -3.66
N ALA A 32 14.59 -23.63 -3.68
CA ALA A 32 13.58 -23.17 -4.63
C ALA A 32 14.24 -23.03 -6.01
N HIS A 33 13.82 -23.88 -6.95
CA HIS A 33 14.25 -23.77 -8.34
C HIS A 33 13.53 -22.61 -9.03
N PRO A 34 14.23 -21.84 -9.89
CA PRO A 34 13.62 -20.75 -10.62
C PRO A 34 12.57 -21.29 -11.62
N GLN A 35 11.32 -20.86 -11.46
CA GLN A 35 10.24 -21.13 -12.40
C GLN A 35 10.27 -20.10 -13.54
N SER A 36 9.83 -20.48 -14.74
CA SER A 36 9.86 -19.64 -15.95
C SER A 36 9.06 -18.32 -15.84
N ASP A 37 8.26 -18.17 -14.77
CA ASP A 37 7.44 -17.01 -14.43
C ASP A 37 7.97 -16.21 -13.22
N ARG A 38 9.07 -16.65 -12.59
CA ARG A 38 9.76 -16.00 -11.48
C ARG A 38 11.12 -15.53 -11.99
N TRP A 39 11.37 -14.23 -11.92
CA TRP A 39 12.55 -13.56 -12.49
C TRP A 39 13.89 -13.89 -11.80
N HIS A 40 13.95 -14.92 -10.95
CA HIS A 40 15.17 -15.38 -10.30
C HIS A 40 15.99 -16.26 -11.25
N ARG A 41 17.29 -15.96 -11.38
CA ARG A 41 18.22 -16.73 -12.23
C ARG A 41 19.05 -17.76 -11.45
N THR A 42 18.90 -17.81 -10.13
CA THR A 42 19.71 -18.64 -9.23
C THR A 42 18.83 -19.42 -8.25
N PRO A 43 19.12 -20.69 -7.95
CA PRO A 43 18.41 -21.45 -6.93
C PRO A 43 18.63 -20.84 -5.55
N THR A 44 17.54 -20.61 -4.81
CA THR A 44 17.56 -19.97 -3.48
C THR A 44 17.29 -21.01 -2.40
N ALA A 45 18.08 -21.01 -1.32
CA ALA A 45 17.91 -21.98 -0.22
C ALA A 45 16.57 -21.78 0.52
N LEU A 46 15.99 -22.87 1.04
CA LEU A 46 14.78 -22.86 1.87
C LEU A 46 15.13 -23.03 3.37
N LEU A 47 14.09 -23.06 4.23
CA LEU A 47 14.18 -23.37 5.66
C LEU A 47 14.88 -22.30 6.53
N GLY A 48 14.98 -21.06 6.05
CA GLY A 48 15.58 -19.96 6.81
C GLY A 48 14.90 -19.68 8.16
N GLY A 49 13.61 -20.04 8.28
CA GLY A 49 12.82 -19.92 9.51
C GLY A 49 13.40 -20.66 10.71
N ILE A 50 14.13 -21.76 10.49
CA ILE A 50 14.83 -22.49 11.55
C ILE A 50 15.91 -21.59 12.21
N GLY A 51 16.58 -20.76 11.41
CA GLY A 51 17.62 -19.85 11.89
C GLY A 51 17.03 -18.74 12.73
N ILE A 52 15.91 -18.18 12.24
CA ILE A 52 15.12 -17.19 12.97
C ILE A 52 14.65 -17.78 14.31
N PHE A 53 14.12 -19.00 14.31
CA PHE A 53 13.62 -19.69 15.50
C PHE A 53 14.68 -19.81 16.60
N PHE A 54 15.86 -20.38 16.31
CA PHE A 54 16.90 -20.52 17.33
C PHE A 54 17.46 -19.18 17.79
N ALA A 55 17.64 -18.22 16.88
CA ALA A 55 18.11 -16.88 17.22
C ALA A 55 17.11 -16.12 18.11
N PHE A 56 15.81 -16.30 17.90
CA PHE A 56 14.75 -15.73 18.73
C PHE A 56 14.62 -16.43 20.09
N LEU A 57 14.70 -17.76 20.12
CA LEU A 57 14.43 -18.58 21.30
C LEU A 57 15.54 -18.49 22.35
N ILE A 58 16.80 -18.63 21.94
CA ILE A 58 17.93 -18.78 22.88
C ILE A 58 18.07 -17.59 23.84
N PRO A 59 18.01 -16.31 23.40
CA PRO A 59 18.11 -15.17 24.31
C PRO A 59 17.00 -15.12 25.36
N LEU A 60 15.80 -15.63 25.03
CA LEU A 60 14.64 -15.58 25.91
C LEU A 60 14.66 -16.68 26.98
N LEU A 61 15.36 -17.80 26.75
CA LEU A 61 15.49 -18.88 27.73
C LEU A 61 16.10 -18.40 29.06
N PHE A 62 16.98 -17.41 29.02
CA PHE A 62 17.61 -16.83 30.22
C PHE A 62 16.63 -16.09 31.13
N PHE A 63 15.46 -15.71 30.63
CA PHE A 63 14.46 -14.92 31.36
C PHE A 63 13.11 -15.64 31.48
N ALA A 64 12.95 -16.78 30.81
CA ALA A 64 11.69 -17.50 30.76
C ALA A 64 11.21 -17.89 32.16
N SER A 65 12.12 -18.22 33.08
CA SER A 65 11.76 -18.53 34.48
C SER A 65 11.18 -17.35 35.25
N GLU A 66 11.52 -16.11 34.87
CA GLU A 66 11.06 -14.89 35.55
C GLU A 66 9.68 -14.44 35.08
N PHE A 67 9.33 -14.71 33.82
CA PHE A 67 8.11 -14.20 33.19
C PHE A 67 7.25 -15.33 32.60
N PRO A 68 6.08 -15.65 33.19
CA PRO A 68 5.17 -16.67 32.67
C PRO A 68 4.75 -16.40 31.21
N ALA A 69 4.58 -15.13 30.82
CA ALA A 69 4.28 -14.75 29.45
C ALA A 69 5.35 -15.20 28.45
N LEU A 70 6.64 -15.16 28.82
CA LEU A 70 7.73 -15.65 27.97
C LEU A 70 7.73 -17.17 27.86
N GLN A 71 7.35 -17.91 28.91
CA GLN A 71 7.22 -19.37 28.84
C GLN A 71 6.14 -19.79 27.83
N LEU A 72 4.97 -19.13 27.91
CA LEU A 72 3.86 -19.35 26.98
C LEU A 72 4.26 -18.99 25.55
N LEU A 73 4.96 -17.86 25.36
CA LEU A 73 5.48 -17.45 24.07
C LEU A 73 6.45 -18.49 23.49
N LEU A 74 7.41 -18.98 24.29
CA LEU A 74 8.39 -19.96 23.86
C LEU A 74 7.75 -21.30 23.49
N PHE A 75 6.79 -21.77 24.29
CA PHE A 75 6.08 -23.01 24.00
C PHE A 75 5.20 -22.89 22.76
N GLY A 76 4.46 -21.77 22.62
CA GLY A 76 3.67 -21.48 21.43
C GLY A 76 4.54 -21.33 20.17
N ALA A 77 5.69 -20.65 20.29
CA ALA A 77 6.68 -20.49 19.22
C ALA A 77 7.25 -21.85 18.77
N LEU A 78 7.56 -22.76 19.72
CA LEU A 78 7.99 -24.12 19.41
C LEU A 78 6.93 -24.89 18.62
N LEU A 79 5.67 -24.84 19.07
CA LEU A 79 4.55 -25.51 18.38
C LEU A 79 4.37 -24.97 16.97
N ILE A 80 4.30 -23.65 16.80
CA ILE A 80 4.01 -23.04 15.50
C ILE A 80 5.18 -23.19 14.52
N SER A 81 6.42 -23.05 14.99
CA SER A 81 7.61 -23.32 14.16
C SER A 81 7.68 -24.80 13.78
N GLY A 82 7.26 -25.71 14.66
CA GLY A 82 7.13 -27.13 14.34
C GLY A 82 6.13 -27.37 13.22
N VAL A 83 4.93 -26.77 13.30
CA VAL A 83 3.92 -26.84 12.24
C VAL A 83 4.47 -26.33 10.92
N GLY A 84 5.11 -25.15 10.91
CA GLY A 84 5.67 -24.57 9.70
C GLY A 84 6.85 -25.37 9.13
N PHE A 85 7.69 -25.96 9.98
CA PHE A 85 8.78 -26.83 9.53
C PHE A 85 8.25 -28.13 8.90
N ILE A 86 7.22 -28.72 9.49
CA ILE A 86 6.54 -29.88 8.90
C ILE A 86 5.89 -29.50 7.56
N ASP A 87 5.30 -28.31 7.47
CA ASP A 87 4.71 -27.79 6.23
C ASP A 87 5.77 -27.58 5.13
N ASP A 88 6.90 -26.98 5.46
CA ASP A 88 8.03 -26.79 4.53
C ASP A 88 8.57 -28.11 3.96
N LEU A 89 8.47 -29.21 4.72
CA LEU A 89 8.94 -30.54 4.29
C LEU A 89 7.86 -31.37 3.58
N LEU A 90 6.63 -31.37 4.10
CA LEU A 90 5.56 -32.29 3.70
C LEU A 90 4.42 -31.63 2.94
N HIS A 91 4.41 -30.31 2.79
CA HIS A 91 3.34 -29.52 2.15
C HIS A 91 1.96 -29.88 2.71
N LEU A 92 1.71 -29.47 3.97
CA LEU A 92 0.48 -29.77 4.67
C LEU A 92 -0.74 -29.17 3.97
N LYS A 93 -1.87 -29.85 4.14
CA LYS A 93 -3.16 -29.30 3.67
C LYS A 93 -3.55 -28.09 4.53
N PRO A 94 -4.25 -27.08 3.97
CA PRO A 94 -4.57 -25.85 4.69
C PRO A 94 -5.28 -26.04 6.03
N TYR A 95 -6.14 -27.05 6.15
CA TYR A 95 -6.86 -27.35 7.40
C TYR A 95 -5.95 -27.93 8.49
N SER A 96 -4.90 -28.68 8.14
CA SER A 96 -3.93 -29.23 9.09
C SER A 96 -3.06 -28.11 9.67
N LYS A 97 -2.66 -27.17 8.81
CA LYS A 97 -1.94 -25.95 9.21
C LYS A 97 -2.78 -25.08 10.14
N LEU A 98 -4.06 -24.86 9.79
CA LEU A 98 -5.01 -24.11 10.62
C LEU A 98 -5.22 -24.76 12.00
N LEU A 99 -5.33 -26.09 12.07
CA LEU A 99 -5.47 -26.81 13.33
C LEU A 99 -4.24 -26.57 14.23
N GLY A 100 -3.02 -26.66 13.67
CA GLY A 100 -1.80 -26.38 14.41
C GLY A 100 -1.73 -24.94 14.94
N GLN A 101 -2.16 -23.97 14.14
CA GLN A 101 -2.28 -22.56 14.56
C GLN A 101 -3.28 -22.39 15.71
N ILE A 102 -4.45 -23.03 15.62
CA ILE A 102 -5.48 -22.98 16.67
C ILE A 102 -4.94 -23.57 17.97
N VAL A 103 -4.24 -24.71 17.91
CA VAL A 103 -3.64 -25.33 19.11
C VAL A 103 -2.61 -24.40 19.76
N ALA A 104 -1.69 -23.83 18.98
CA ALA A 104 -0.70 -22.88 19.50
C ALA A 104 -1.36 -21.63 20.11
N ALA A 105 -2.40 -21.09 19.46
CA ALA A 105 -3.17 -19.96 19.96
C ALA A 105 -3.91 -20.28 21.27
N CYS A 106 -4.54 -21.45 21.37
CA CYS A 106 -5.22 -21.88 22.59
C CYS A 106 -4.27 -21.97 23.79
N VAL A 107 -3.03 -22.42 23.60
CA VAL A 107 -2.06 -22.51 24.70
C VAL A 107 -1.73 -21.13 25.27
N VAL A 108 -1.47 -20.14 24.42
CA VAL A 108 -1.16 -18.79 24.89
C VAL A 108 -2.37 -18.07 25.48
N ILE A 109 -3.58 -18.33 24.96
CA ILE A 109 -4.84 -17.81 25.52
C ILE A 109 -5.13 -18.43 26.89
N ALA A 110 -4.94 -19.75 27.04
CA ALA A 110 -5.18 -20.46 28.30
C ALA A 110 -4.30 -19.95 29.45
N GLY A 111 -3.12 -19.43 29.14
CA GLY A 111 -2.25 -18.79 30.12
C GLY A 111 -2.73 -17.43 30.63
N GLY A 112 -3.79 -16.86 30.07
CA GLY A 112 -4.48 -15.65 30.55
C GLY A 112 -3.73 -14.32 30.37
N GLN A 113 -2.44 -14.34 30.02
CA GLN A 113 -1.59 -13.15 29.93
C GLN A 113 -2.01 -12.18 28.82
N VAL A 114 -2.65 -12.70 27.76
CA VAL A 114 -3.12 -11.94 26.59
C VAL A 114 -4.52 -11.35 26.74
N LEU A 115 -5.18 -11.62 27.88
CA LEU A 115 -6.58 -11.26 28.12
C LEU A 115 -6.74 -9.95 28.93
N GLY A 116 -5.69 -9.14 29.10
CA GLY A 116 -5.78 -7.90 29.93
C GLY A 116 -6.95 -6.98 29.55
N LEU A 117 -7.16 -6.70 28.27
CA LEU A 117 -8.32 -5.92 27.76
C LEU A 117 -9.62 -6.72 27.65
N PHE A 118 -9.51 -8.04 27.75
CA PHE A 118 -10.48 -9.00 27.28
C PHE A 118 -10.89 -9.86 28.48
N SER A 119 -11.96 -9.48 29.17
CA SER A 119 -12.57 -10.34 30.21
C SER A 119 -12.63 -11.81 29.76
N TRP A 120 -12.69 -12.77 30.69
CA TRP A 120 -12.85 -14.21 30.39
C TRP A 120 -14.20 -14.59 29.73
N SER A 121 -14.82 -13.66 29.02
CA SER A 121 -16.00 -13.85 28.18
C SER A 121 -15.68 -14.67 26.93
N LEU A 122 -16.67 -15.42 26.45
CA LEU A 122 -16.57 -16.20 25.22
C LEU A 122 -16.20 -15.34 24.01
N TYR A 123 -16.74 -14.11 23.92
CA TYR A 123 -16.45 -13.17 22.84
C TYR A 123 -14.98 -12.75 22.81
N SER A 124 -14.39 -12.52 23.98
CA SER A 124 -12.99 -12.16 24.16
C SER A 124 -12.04 -13.29 23.76
N LEU A 125 -12.35 -14.52 24.19
CA LEU A 125 -11.60 -15.72 23.80
C LEU A 125 -11.66 -15.97 22.29
N ALA A 126 -12.86 -15.85 21.71
CA ALA A 126 -13.05 -16.01 20.26
C ALA A 126 -12.29 -14.93 19.47
N LEU A 127 -12.33 -13.68 19.92
CA LEU A 127 -11.62 -12.58 19.27
C LEU A 127 -10.10 -12.74 19.37
N ALA A 128 -9.57 -13.14 20.52
CA ALA A 128 -8.14 -13.43 20.68
C ALA A 128 -7.68 -14.59 19.79
N LEU A 129 -8.50 -15.64 19.67
CA LEU A 129 -8.21 -16.77 18.79
C LEU A 129 -8.17 -16.34 17.32
N VAL A 130 -9.20 -15.60 16.87
CA VAL A 130 -9.27 -15.06 15.51
C VAL A 130 -8.11 -14.10 15.24
N TRP A 131 -7.74 -13.29 16.21
CA TRP A 131 -6.60 -12.37 16.12
C TRP A 131 -5.29 -13.13 15.93
N ILE A 132 -4.99 -14.10 16.79
CA ILE A 132 -3.73 -14.86 16.73
C ILE A 132 -3.62 -15.64 15.43
N VAL A 133 -4.65 -16.43 15.11
CA VAL A 133 -4.66 -17.24 13.89
C VAL A 133 -4.68 -16.35 12.63
N GLY A 134 -5.44 -15.26 12.65
CA GLY A 134 -5.58 -14.31 11.55
C GLY A 134 -4.27 -13.60 11.22
N VAL A 135 -3.61 -13.01 12.23
CA VAL A 135 -2.31 -12.35 12.06
C VAL A 135 -1.21 -13.35 11.67
N THR A 136 -1.23 -14.56 12.24
CA THR A 136 -0.29 -15.63 11.86
C THR A 136 -0.41 -15.96 10.37
N ASN A 137 -1.65 -16.14 9.88
CA ASN A 137 -1.89 -16.36 8.45
C ASN A 137 -1.56 -15.12 7.61
N ALA A 138 -1.74 -13.92 8.14
CA ALA A 138 -1.42 -12.69 7.41
C ALA A 138 0.07 -12.59 7.09
N PHE A 139 0.96 -12.91 8.04
CA PHE A 139 2.41 -12.97 7.76
C PHE A 139 2.80 -14.11 6.83
N ASN A 140 2.14 -15.27 6.96
CA ASN A 140 2.35 -16.40 6.06
C ASN A 140 1.99 -16.05 4.60
N LEU A 141 0.93 -15.27 4.39
CA LEU A 141 0.52 -14.79 3.07
C LEU A 141 1.37 -13.62 2.56
N LEU A 142 1.87 -12.77 3.46
CA LEU A 142 2.74 -11.66 3.15
C LEU A 142 4.16 -12.11 2.72
N ASP A 143 4.58 -13.32 3.11
CA ASP A 143 5.86 -13.93 2.69
C ASP A 143 5.84 -14.41 1.22
N ASN A 144 5.49 -13.50 0.31
CA ASN A 144 5.38 -13.74 -1.13
C ASN A 144 6.44 -12.98 -1.95
N MET A 145 7.27 -12.16 -1.28
CA MET A 145 8.32 -11.35 -1.89
C MET A 145 9.51 -11.20 -0.92
N ASP A 146 10.72 -11.26 -1.49
CA ASP A 146 12.00 -11.11 -0.78
C ASP A 146 12.00 -9.91 0.18
N GLY A 147 12.37 -10.14 1.43
CA GLY A 147 12.47 -9.12 2.47
C GLY A 147 11.14 -8.61 3.03
N LEU A 148 10.00 -8.83 2.36
CA LEU A 148 8.74 -8.18 2.73
C LEU A 148 8.25 -8.58 4.13
N SER A 149 8.13 -9.88 4.40
CA SER A 149 7.62 -10.40 5.67
C SER A 149 8.61 -10.15 6.82
N ALA A 150 9.89 -10.46 6.61
CA ALA A 150 10.94 -10.25 7.62
C ALA A 150 11.12 -8.77 7.98
N GLY A 151 11.07 -7.86 7.00
CA GLY A 151 11.26 -6.43 7.26
C GLY A 151 10.04 -5.75 7.87
N THR A 152 8.82 -6.02 7.40
CA THR A 152 7.61 -5.50 8.07
C THR A 152 7.47 -6.09 9.48
N GLY A 153 7.83 -7.36 9.68
CA GLY A 153 7.91 -7.98 11.01
C GLY A 153 8.97 -7.36 11.92
N CYS A 154 10.15 -7.03 11.39
CA CYS A 154 11.19 -6.32 12.13
C CYS A 154 10.73 -4.92 12.58
N ILE A 155 10.04 -4.18 11.71
CA ILE A 155 9.49 -2.86 12.03
C ILE A 155 8.41 -2.99 13.10
N ALA A 156 7.50 -3.96 12.97
CA ALA A 156 6.48 -4.22 13.99
C ALA A 156 7.11 -4.58 15.34
N ALA A 157 8.13 -5.45 15.35
CA ALA A 157 8.88 -5.80 16.56
C ALA A 157 9.56 -4.57 17.18
N PHE A 158 10.15 -3.68 16.37
CA PHE A 158 10.72 -2.43 16.87
C PHE A 158 9.67 -1.52 17.50
N CYS A 159 8.50 -1.36 16.87
CA CYS A 159 7.41 -0.58 17.43
C CYS A 159 6.89 -1.18 18.74
N LEU A 160 6.75 -2.51 18.83
CA LEU A 160 6.36 -3.20 20.07
C LEU A 160 7.43 -3.10 21.16
N LEU A 161 8.71 -3.11 20.80
CA LEU A 161 9.81 -2.86 21.73
C LEU A 161 9.70 -1.47 22.35
N LEU A 162 9.52 -0.43 21.51
CA LEU A 162 9.32 0.94 22.00
C LEU A 162 8.04 1.07 22.83
N ALA A 163 6.96 0.42 22.41
CA ALA A 163 5.71 0.42 23.15
C ALA A 163 5.89 -0.21 24.55
N GLY A 164 6.56 -1.36 24.63
CA GLY A 164 6.87 -2.01 25.91
C GLY A 164 7.79 -1.18 26.81
N LEU A 165 8.71 -0.39 26.23
CA LEU A 165 9.53 0.56 27.00
C LEU A 165 8.72 1.73 27.53
N ILE A 166 7.69 2.19 26.79
CA ILE A 166 6.80 3.26 27.23
C ILE A 166 5.83 2.77 28.32
N THR A 167 5.40 1.50 28.24
CA THR A 167 4.44 0.91 29.19
C THR A 167 5.10 0.14 30.33
N ASP A 168 6.44 0.18 30.45
CA ASP A 168 7.23 -0.57 31.44
C ASP A 168 6.93 -2.10 31.46
N ASN A 169 6.58 -2.66 30.30
CA ASN A 169 6.22 -4.06 30.14
C ASN A 169 7.44 -4.91 29.75
N ALA A 170 8.16 -5.42 30.76
CA ALA A 170 9.37 -6.21 30.60
C ALA A 170 9.25 -7.42 29.64
N PRO A 171 8.24 -8.32 29.75
CA PRO A 171 8.15 -9.46 28.84
C PRO A 171 7.88 -9.05 27.39
N LEU A 172 7.12 -7.97 27.16
CA LEU A 172 6.95 -7.40 25.81
C LEU A 172 8.29 -6.90 25.26
N VAL A 173 9.04 -6.14 26.06
CA VAL A 173 10.35 -5.59 25.68
C VAL A 173 11.34 -6.70 25.31
N LEU A 174 11.46 -7.73 26.13
CA LEU A 174 12.41 -8.83 25.91
C LEU A 174 12.02 -9.64 24.66
N GLY A 175 10.75 -10.01 24.52
CA GLY A 175 10.23 -10.74 23.36
C GLY A 175 10.41 -9.97 22.05
N ALA A 176 10.05 -8.68 22.06
CA ALA A 176 10.18 -7.81 20.89
C ALA A 176 11.64 -7.55 20.52
N ALA A 177 12.53 -7.33 21.49
CA ALA A 177 13.97 -7.16 21.25
C ALA A 177 14.59 -8.41 20.60
N SER A 178 14.26 -9.60 21.11
CA SER A 178 14.76 -10.87 20.56
C SER A 178 14.27 -11.07 19.12
N LEU A 179 12.98 -10.86 18.88
CA LEU A 179 12.39 -11.01 17.55
C LEU A 179 12.95 -9.99 16.55
N MET A 180 13.12 -8.73 16.97
CA MET A 180 13.72 -7.68 16.16
C MET A 180 15.16 -8.05 15.76
N GLY A 181 15.97 -8.56 16.68
CA GLY A 181 17.35 -8.98 16.39
C GLY A 181 17.41 -10.13 15.39
N ALA A 182 16.59 -11.16 15.60
CA ALA A 182 16.49 -12.29 14.69
C ALA A 182 15.98 -11.87 13.30
N ALA A 183 14.91 -11.08 13.22
CA ALA A 183 14.33 -10.63 11.95
C ALA A 183 15.28 -9.70 11.19
N LEU A 184 15.92 -8.73 11.87
CA LEU A 184 16.86 -7.79 11.25
C LEU A 184 18.09 -8.50 10.67
N GLY A 185 18.68 -9.44 11.41
CA GLY A 185 19.83 -10.19 10.91
C GLY A 185 19.45 -11.15 9.79
N PHE A 186 18.26 -11.76 9.85
CA PHE A 186 17.76 -12.60 8.75
C PHE A 186 17.51 -11.77 7.49
N LEU A 187 16.98 -10.55 7.65
CA LEU A 187 16.72 -9.63 6.56
C LEU A 187 17.98 -9.34 5.73
N TRP A 188 19.17 -9.30 6.34
CA TRP A 188 20.44 -9.17 5.60
C TRP A 188 20.62 -10.25 4.52
N PHE A 189 20.16 -11.47 4.77
CA PHE A 189 20.24 -12.60 3.84
C PHE A 189 19.01 -12.70 2.92
N ASN A 190 17.89 -12.12 3.32
CA ASN A 190 16.61 -12.24 2.63
C ASN A 190 16.22 -10.98 1.81
N PHE A 191 16.90 -9.85 1.99
CA PHE A 191 16.62 -8.62 1.24
C PHE A 191 16.89 -8.79 -0.26
N PRO A 192 16.07 -8.23 -1.17
CA PRO A 192 16.16 -8.53 -2.60
C PRO A 192 17.53 -8.20 -3.24
N PRO A 193 18.18 -9.14 -3.95
CA PRO A 193 17.77 -10.54 -4.17
C PRO A 193 18.13 -11.46 -3.00
N ALA A 194 17.17 -12.29 -2.56
CA ALA A 194 17.34 -13.17 -1.41
C ALA A 194 18.34 -14.32 -1.65
N LYS A 195 19.11 -14.64 -0.61
CA LYS A 195 20.05 -15.79 -0.56
C LYS A 195 19.44 -17.02 0.10
N ILE A 196 18.39 -16.83 0.89
CA ILE A 196 17.61 -17.85 1.60
C ILE A 196 16.19 -17.32 1.84
N PHE A 197 15.19 -18.19 1.67
CA PHE A 197 13.80 -17.92 2.02
C PHE A 197 13.48 -18.45 3.41
N MET A 198 12.61 -17.74 4.14
CA MET A 198 12.24 -18.15 5.48
C MET A 198 11.35 -19.39 5.49
N GLY A 199 10.45 -19.52 4.51
CA GLY A 199 9.48 -20.61 4.46
C GLY A 199 8.40 -20.45 5.54
N ASP A 200 7.50 -21.43 5.60
CA ASP A 200 6.37 -21.43 6.51
C ASP A 200 6.82 -21.57 7.97
N SER A 201 7.93 -22.27 8.23
CA SER A 201 8.57 -22.33 9.56
C SER A 201 8.87 -20.96 10.15
N GLY A 202 9.30 -20.00 9.31
CA GLY A 202 9.61 -18.65 9.75
C GLY A 202 8.40 -17.71 9.72
N SER A 203 7.60 -17.76 8.66
CA SER A 203 6.50 -16.80 8.44
C SER A 203 5.40 -16.98 9.49
N LEU A 204 5.09 -18.22 9.86
CA LEU A 204 4.18 -18.53 10.96
C LEU A 204 4.76 -18.11 12.31
N LEU A 205 6.06 -18.32 12.54
CA LEU A 205 6.73 -17.88 13.77
C LEU A 205 6.64 -16.36 13.95
N LEU A 206 6.98 -15.59 12.91
CA LEU A 206 6.90 -14.13 12.95
C LEU A 206 5.47 -13.67 13.26
N GLY A 207 4.49 -14.18 12.50
CA GLY A 207 3.10 -13.78 12.66
C GLY A 207 2.51 -14.13 14.03
N PHE A 208 2.76 -15.35 14.51
CA PHE A 208 2.32 -15.79 15.83
C PHE A 208 2.94 -14.96 16.94
N THR A 209 4.26 -14.76 16.90
CA THR A 209 4.99 -14.04 17.94
C THR A 209 4.57 -12.57 17.99
N LEU A 210 4.48 -11.90 16.84
CA LEU A 210 4.02 -10.51 16.77
C LEU A 210 2.58 -10.36 17.24
N SER A 211 1.70 -11.32 16.90
CA SER A 211 0.32 -11.32 17.36
C SER A 211 0.22 -11.43 18.88
N PHE A 212 0.96 -12.38 19.47
CA PHE A 212 1.02 -12.58 20.92
C PHE A 212 1.57 -11.34 21.64
N LEU A 213 2.71 -10.81 21.17
CA LEU A 213 3.34 -9.63 21.77
C LEU A 213 2.43 -8.38 21.67
N ALA A 214 1.71 -8.21 20.57
CA ALA A 214 0.76 -7.10 20.41
C ALA A 214 -0.43 -7.19 21.40
N LEU A 215 -0.88 -8.40 21.76
CA LEU A 215 -1.89 -8.59 22.81
C LEU A 215 -1.32 -8.45 24.22
N LEU A 216 -0.05 -8.80 24.42
CA LEU A 216 0.62 -8.71 25.73
C LEU A 216 0.82 -7.26 26.21
N GLY A 217 0.77 -6.28 25.30
CA GLY A 217 1.06 -4.88 25.60
C GLY A 217 0.17 -4.19 26.63
N GLN A 218 -0.86 -4.86 27.18
CA GLN A 218 -1.74 -4.39 28.26
C GLN A 218 -1.96 -2.88 28.21
N TRP A 219 -2.67 -2.45 27.17
CA TRP A 219 -2.84 -1.05 26.79
C TRP A 219 -3.76 -0.25 27.72
N GLU A 220 -3.83 -0.61 29.01
CA GLU A 220 -4.63 0.04 30.04
C GLU A 220 -4.17 1.48 30.29
N ASN A 221 -2.88 1.76 30.06
CA ASN A 221 -2.30 3.11 30.07
C ASN A 221 -2.62 3.92 28.80
N ALA A 222 -3.29 3.34 27.79
CA ALA A 222 -3.73 4.11 26.65
C ALA A 222 -4.82 5.10 27.09
N THR A 223 -4.81 6.28 26.50
CA THR A 223 -5.74 7.37 26.85
C THR A 223 -7.22 7.04 26.60
N SER A 224 -7.52 5.96 25.87
CA SER A 224 -8.88 5.42 25.72
C SER A 224 -8.86 3.92 25.40
N VAL A 225 -9.90 3.20 25.83
CA VAL A 225 -10.11 1.77 25.52
C VAL A 225 -10.24 1.54 24.00
N MET A 226 -10.86 2.47 23.27
CA MET A 226 -10.96 2.38 21.80
C MET A 226 -9.57 2.43 21.14
N PHE A 227 -8.70 3.33 21.60
CA PHE A 227 -7.35 3.45 21.05
C PHE A 227 -6.43 2.31 21.49
N ALA A 228 -6.58 1.81 22.73
CA ALA A 228 -5.94 0.60 23.22
C ALA A 228 -6.15 -0.60 22.27
N LEU A 229 -7.36 -0.77 21.75
CA LEU A 229 -7.69 -1.82 20.78
C LEU A 229 -7.11 -1.55 19.38
N LEU A 230 -6.84 -0.30 19.05
CA LEU A 230 -6.32 0.12 17.73
C LEU A 230 -4.80 -0.05 17.62
N ILE A 231 -4.05 0.03 18.72
CA ILE A 231 -2.58 -0.08 18.71
C ILE A 231 -2.08 -1.38 18.06
N PRO A 232 -2.56 -2.59 18.45
CA PRO A 232 -2.19 -3.83 17.79
C PRO A 232 -2.48 -3.83 16.29
N VAL A 233 -3.62 -3.25 15.91
CA VAL A 233 -4.06 -3.15 14.50
C VAL A 233 -3.15 -2.24 13.71
N LEU A 234 -2.75 -1.09 14.27
CA LEU A 234 -1.86 -0.14 13.61
C LEU A 234 -0.45 -0.71 13.44
N VAL A 235 0.12 -1.30 14.49
CA VAL A 235 1.47 -1.89 14.40
C VAL A 235 1.53 -2.99 13.33
N LEU A 236 0.43 -3.72 13.12
CA LEU A 236 0.32 -4.82 12.17
C LEU A 236 -0.55 -4.49 10.94
N ALA A 237 -0.74 -3.19 10.66
CA ALA A 237 -1.71 -2.73 9.66
C ALA A 237 -1.41 -3.26 8.26
N VAL A 238 -0.14 -3.33 7.88
CA VAL A 238 0.28 -3.78 6.55
C VAL A 238 -0.06 -5.25 6.28
N PRO A 239 0.38 -6.24 7.11
CA PRO A 239 -0.01 -7.64 6.93
C PRO A 239 -1.53 -7.85 6.95
N ILE A 240 -2.21 -7.19 7.90
CA ILE A 240 -3.67 -7.28 8.05
C ILE A 240 -4.36 -6.74 6.79
N PHE A 241 -3.92 -5.57 6.31
CA PHE A 241 -4.46 -4.94 5.12
C PHE A 241 -4.28 -5.81 3.88
N ASP A 242 -3.07 -6.31 3.59
CA ASP A 242 -2.82 -7.13 2.40
C ASP A 242 -3.73 -8.37 2.40
N THR A 243 -3.83 -9.06 3.54
CA THR A 243 -4.64 -10.27 3.66
C THR A 243 -6.14 -9.98 3.56
N ALA A 244 -6.63 -8.96 4.26
CA ALA A 244 -8.03 -8.56 4.21
C ALA A 244 -8.42 -8.11 2.81
N PHE A 245 -7.57 -7.31 2.17
CA PHE A 245 -7.78 -6.78 0.83
C PHE A 245 -7.88 -7.89 -0.22
N VAL A 246 -6.91 -8.82 -0.24
CA VAL A 246 -6.92 -9.96 -1.16
C VAL A 246 -8.14 -10.85 -0.92
N SER A 247 -8.47 -11.11 0.35
CA SER A 247 -9.63 -11.93 0.71
C SER A 247 -10.94 -11.30 0.26
N LEU A 248 -11.11 -9.99 0.44
CA LEU A 248 -12.26 -9.23 -0.04
C LEU A 248 -12.35 -9.27 -1.56
N ILE A 249 -11.24 -9.02 -2.27
CA ILE A 249 -11.22 -9.09 -3.74
C ILE A 249 -11.62 -10.48 -4.24
N ARG A 250 -11.12 -11.55 -3.61
CA ARG A 250 -11.46 -12.92 -4.00
C ARG A 250 -12.93 -13.22 -3.75
N PHE A 251 -13.43 -12.86 -2.56
CA PHE A 251 -14.84 -13.00 -2.20
C PHE A 251 -15.76 -12.33 -3.22
N PHE A 252 -15.46 -11.08 -3.59
CA PHE A 252 -16.27 -10.34 -4.56
C PHE A 252 -16.10 -10.80 -6.03
N ASN A 253 -15.12 -11.65 -6.33
CA ASN A 253 -14.89 -12.20 -7.66
C ASN A 253 -15.26 -13.70 -7.74
N ASP A 254 -16.05 -14.20 -6.78
CA ASP A 254 -16.46 -15.60 -6.65
C ASP A 254 -15.29 -16.58 -6.66
N ARG A 255 -14.14 -16.14 -6.13
CA ARG A 255 -12.93 -16.97 -6.01
C ARG A 255 -12.80 -17.50 -4.59
N PRO A 256 -12.43 -18.79 -4.43
CA PRO A 256 -12.16 -19.33 -3.11
C PRO A 256 -10.98 -18.61 -2.46
N ILE A 257 -11.20 -18.09 -1.25
CA ILE A 257 -10.17 -17.40 -0.44
C ILE A 257 -9.02 -18.36 -0.11
N SER A 258 -9.32 -19.66 0.03
CA SER A 258 -8.40 -20.73 0.43
C SER A 258 -7.38 -21.18 -0.62
N LYS A 259 -7.50 -20.73 -1.88
CA LYS A 259 -6.48 -21.02 -2.90
C LYS A 259 -5.41 -19.95 -2.89
N GLY A 260 -4.14 -20.35 -2.69
CA GLY A 260 -2.99 -19.47 -2.88
C GLY A 260 -2.93 -18.93 -4.31
N GLY A 261 -2.55 -17.67 -4.49
CA GLY A 261 -2.52 -17.02 -5.80
C GLY A 261 -1.75 -15.70 -5.78
N LYS A 262 -1.26 -15.25 -6.94
CA LYS A 262 -0.42 -14.05 -7.12
C LYS A 262 -1.17 -12.72 -7.01
N ASP A 263 -2.33 -12.72 -6.34
CA ASP A 263 -3.24 -11.57 -6.28
C ASP A 263 -2.86 -10.59 -5.15
N HIS A 264 -1.72 -10.79 -4.48
CA HIS A 264 -1.26 -9.96 -3.37
C HIS A 264 -0.88 -8.55 -3.81
N THR A 265 -0.97 -7.61 -2.87
CA THR A 265 -0.70 -6.18 -3.12
C THR A 265 0.72 -5.95 -3.63
N SER A 266 1.69 -6.70 -3.10
CA SER A 266 3.08 -6.72 -3.54
C SER A 266 3.21 -7.06 -5.03
N HIS A 267 2.57 -8.14 -5.48
CA HIS A 267 2.57 -8.52 -6.88
C HIS A 267 1.80 -7.53 -7.76
N GLY A 268 0.70 -6.96 -7.26
CA GLY A 268 -0.03 -5.91 -7.97
C GLY A 268 0.84 -4.68 -8.25
N LEU A 269 1.66 -4.25 -7.28
CA LEU A 269 2.59 -3.14 -7.42
C LEU A 269 3.76 -3.45 -8.36
N VAL A 270 4.30 -4.66 -8.32
CA VAL A 270 5.36 -5.09 -9.25
C VAL A 270 4.82 -5.24 -10.67
N ALA A 271 3.61 -5.79 -10.84
CA ALA A 271 2.94 -5.87 -12.14
C ALA A 271 2.62 -4.49 -12.72
N PHE A 272 2.45 -3.49 -11.86
CA PHE A 272 2.33 -2.10 -12.24
C PHE A 272 3.67 -1.47 -12.69
N GLY A 273 4.79 -2.14 -12.44
CA GLY A 273 6.12 -1.77 -12.93
C GLY A 273 7.04 -1.19 -11.86
N LEU A 274 6.65 -1.21 -10.58
CA LEU A 274 7.60 -0.96 -9.49
C LEU A 274 8.61 -2.11 -9.40
N SER A 275 9.89 -1.77 -9.15
CA SER A 275 10.87 -2.80 -8.80
C SER A 275 10.50 -3.47 -7.47
N GLU A 276 10.84 -4.76 -7.29
CA GLU A 276 10.62 -5.50 -6.04
C GLU A 276 11.16 -4.73 -4.82
N ARG A 277 12.36 -4.17 -4.94
CA ARG A 277 12.98 -3.33 -3.89
C ARG A 277 12.13 -2.12 -3.55
N ALA A 278 11.62 -1.40 -4.55
CA ALA A 278 10.78 -0.22 -4.33
C ALA A 278 9.47 -0.62 -3.63
N THR A 279 8.86 -1.74 -4.04
CA THR A 279 7.66 -2.29 -3.41
C THR A 279 7.93 -2.62 -1.93
N VAL A 280 9.00 -3.35 -1.62
CA VAL A 280 9.39 -3.69 -0.23
C VAL A 280 9.57 -2.42 0.61
N LEU A 281 10.32 -1.43 0.10
CA LEU A 281 10.57 -0.17 0.81
C LEU A 281 9.29 0.65 1.04
N LEU A 282 8.33 0.60 0.10
CA LEU A 282 7.02 1.23 0.28
C LEU A 282 6.25 0.60 1.46
N PHE A 283 6.23 -0.73 1.55
CA PHE A 283 5.60 -1.42 2.67
C PHE A 283 6.30 -1.15 4.01
N TYR A 284 7.62 -0.98 4.00
CA TYR A 284 8.37 -0.57 5.20
C TYR A 284 7.99 0.84 5.63
N LEU A 285 7.94 1.79 4.68
CA LEU A 285 7.51 3.15 4.96
C LEU A 285 6.09 3.17 5.53
N MET A 286 5.16 2.43 4.93
CA MET A 286 3.80 2.29 5.45
C MET A 286 3.84 1.72 6.88
N SER A 287 4.53 0.61 7.12
CA SER A 287 4.64 0.00 8.46
C SER A 287 5.21 0.96 9.51
N MET A 288 6.24 1.73 9.15
CA MET A 288 6.83 2.75 10.03
C MET A 288 5.86 3.88 10.36
N ILE A 289 5.09 4.36 9.37
CA ILE A 289 4.05 5.37 9.60
C ILE A 289 2.99 4.82 10.56
N CYS A 290 2.49 3.60 10.32
CA CYS A 290 1.46 2.99 11.17
C CYS A 290 1.96 2.79 12.61
N GLY A 291 3.17 2.26 12.76
CA GLY A 291 3.79 2.04 14.06
C GLY A 291 4.05 3.35 14.81
N THR A 292 4.46 4.40 14.11
CA THR A 292 4.62 5.74 14.71
C THR A 292 3.29 6.29 15.19
N LEU A 293 2.21 6.15 14.41
CA LEU A 293 0.86 6.54 14.84
C LEU A 293 0.40 5.78 16.09
N ALA A 294 0.69 4.48 16.17
CA ALA A 294 0.39 3.66 17.33
C ALA A 294 1.12 4.18 18.59
N LEU A 295 2.41 4.47 18.47
CA LEU A 295 3.23 5.01 19.57
C LEU A 295 2.80 6.41 20.01
N LEU A 296 2.39 7.27 19.07
CA LEU A 296 1.89 8.61 19.40
C LEU A 296 0.65 8.54 20.29
N GLY A 297 -0.26 7.60 20.08
CA GLY A 297 -1.44 7.50 20.93
C GLY A 297 -1.24 6.80 22.27
N LEU A 298 -0.06 6.26 22.53
CA LEU A 298 0.37 5.94 23.90
C LEU A 298 0.80 7.18 24.68
N LYS A 299 1.29 8.21 23.99
CA LYS A 299 1.87 9.40 24.63
C LYS A 299 0.93 10.61 24.67
N TYR A 300 0.12 10.79 23.64
CA TYR A 300 -0.75 11.97 23.46
C TYR A 300 -2.22 11.64 23.75
N SER A 301 -2.99 12.68 24.10
CA SER A 301 -4.44 12.58 24.36
C SER A 301 -5.19 12.04 23.14
N MET A 302 -6.30 11.31 23.40
CA MET A 302 -7.13 10.53 22.44
C MET A 302 -7.42 11.22 21.11
N LEU A 303 -7.45 12.54 21.10
CA LEU A 303 -7.85 13.37 19.99
C LEU A 303 -6.94 13.25 18.76
N TYR A 304 -5.66 13.59 18.91
CA TYR A 304 -4.70 13.62 17.81
C TYR A 304 -4.49 12.22 17.18
N PRO A 305 -4.34 11.14 17.96
CA PRO A 305 -4.24 9.79 17.43
C PRO A 305 -5.52 9.33 16.72
N SER A 306 -6.71 9.73 17.18
CA SER A 306 -7.98 9.38 16.50
C SER A 306 -8.09 10.06 15.14
N ILE A 307 -7.72 11.36 15.05
CA ILE A 307 -7.69 12.10 13.79
C ILE A 307 -6.74 11.43 12.80
N LEU A 308 -5.51 11.12 13.26
CA LEU A 308 -4.51 10.46 12.44
C LEU A 308 -4.94 9.04 12.03
N GLY A 309 -5.59 8.29 12.92
CA GLY A 309 -6.15 6.98 12.64
C GLY A 309 -7.22 7.02 11.55
N ILE A 310 -8.14 8.00 11.59
CA ILE A 310 -9.16 8.18 10.55
C ILE A 310 -8.51 8.56 9.22
N LEU A 311 -7.58 9.53 9.22
CA LEU A 311 -6.83 9.91 8.01
C LEU A 311 -6.10 8.70 7.41
N PHE A 312 -5.53 7.86 8.27
CA PHE A 312 -4.83 6.66 7.87
C PHE A 312 -5.76 5.61 7.24
N VAL A 313 -6.92 5.35 7.85
CA VAL A 313 -7.94 4.44 7.28
C VAL A 313 -8.37 4.93 5.90
N ILE A 314 -8.54 6.24 5.72
CA ILE A 314 -8.86 6.85 4.43
C ILE A 314 -7.75 6.59 3.40
N VAL A 315 -6.48 6.82 3.77
CA VAL A 315 -5.34 6.58 2.88
C VAL A 315 -5.23 5.10 2.51
N PHE A 316 -5.36 4.18 3.46
CA PHE A 316 -5.32 2.73 3.22
C PHE A 316 -6.48 2.26 2.34
N TRP A 317 -7.68 2.78 2.59
CA TRP A 317 -8.84 2.50 1.77
C TRP A 317 -8.62 2.91 0.31
N TYR A 318 -8.14 4.13 0.06
CA TYR A 318 -7.81 4.56 -1.30
C TYR A 318 -6.70 3.75 -1.93
N PHE A 319 -5.64 3.46 -1.18
CA PHE A 319 -4.56 2.62 -1.65
C PHE A 319 -5.08 1.25 -2.12
N GLY A 320 -6.01 0.65 -1.37
CA GLY A 320 -6.71 -0.57 -1.78
C GLY A 320 -7.59 -0.38 -3.01
N VAL A 321 -8.42 0.66 -3.06
CA VAL A 321 -9.26 0.95 -4.25
C VAL A 321 -8.40 1.14 -5.51
N PHE A 322 -7.32 1.91 -5.41
CA PHE A 322 -6.34 2.12 -6.48
C PHE A 322 -5.81 0.77 -6.99
N LEU A 323 -5.29 -0.05 -6.08
CA LEU A 323 -4.72 -1.36 -6.38
C LEU A 323 -5.74 -2.34 -6.99
N SER A 324 -7.00 -2.27 -6.55
CA SER A 324 -8.07 -3.12 -7.06
C SER A 324 -8.31 -2.90 -8.55
N GLY A 325 -8.13 -1.66 -9.03
CA GLY A 325 -8.19 -1.34 -10.46
C GLY A 325 -7.17 -2.15 -11.26
N PHE A 326 -5.92 -2.21 -10.79
CA PHE A 326 -4.83 -2.88 -11.52
C PHE A 326 -4.92 -4.39 -11.51
N ILE A 327 -5.24 -4.99 -10.37
CA ILE A 327 -5.40 -6.46 -10.27
C ILE A 327 -6.55 -6.93 -11.18
N SER A 328 -7.61 -6.13 -11.34
CA SER A 328 -8.68 -6.41 -12.31
C SER A 328 -8.26 -6.15 -13.76
N TYR A 329 -7.45 -5.12 -14.05
CA TYR A 329 -7.02 -4.78 -15.43
C TYR A 329 -5.95 -5.74 -15.99
N GLY A 330 -4.95 -6.13 -15.20
CA GLY A 330 -3.93 -7.11 -15.64
C GLY A 330 -4.55 -8.47 -15.96
N LYS A 331 -5.66 -8.79 -15.28
CA LYS A 331 -6.48 -9.95 -15.56
C LYS A 331 -7.38 -9.78 -16.78
N MET A 332 -7.96 -8.59 -17.00
CA MET A 332 -8.67 -8.29 -18.26
C MET A 332 -7.78 -8.44 -19.48
N ALA A 333 -6.49 -8.12 -19.43
CA ALA A 333 -5.58 -8.33 -20.56
C ALA A 333 -5.41 -9.83 -20.90
N HIS A 334 -5.48 -10.72 -19.90
CA HIS A 334 -5.39 -12.17 -20.09
C HIS A 334 -6.75 -12.80 -20.44
N ASP A 335 -7.82 -12.37 -19.77
CA ASP A 335 -9.19 -12.85 -19.96
C ASP A 335 -9.85 -12.29 -21.22
N MET A 336 -9.49 -11.09 -21.71
CA MET A 336 -9.99 -10.57 -23.01
C MET A 336 -9.52 -11.40 -24.21
N VAL A 337 -8.47 -12.20 -24.04
CA VAL A 337 -8.05 -13.18 -25.04
C VAL A 337 -8.98 -14.42 -25.04
N GLN A 338 -9.78 -14.64 -23.99
CA GLN A 338 -10.60 -15.86 -23.84
C GLN A 338 -12.09 -15.66 -23.49
N ALA A 339 -12.57 -14.48 -23.11
CA ALA A 339 -13.99 -14.22 -22.91
C ALA A 339 -14.36 -12.73 -22.90
N THR A 340 -15.55 -12.41 -23.42
CA THR A 340 -16.21 -11.12 -23.23
C THR A 340 -16.60 -10.93 -21.76
N PRO A 341 -16.05 -9.94 -21.03
CA PRO A 341 -16.47 -9.70 -19.66
C PRO A 341 -17.94 -9.24 -19.65
N GLY A 342 -18.75 -9.86 -18.79
CA GLY A 342 -20.17 -9.51 -18.63
C GLY A 342 -20.37 -8.06 -18.17
N LEU A 343 -21.41 -7.41 -18.71
CA LEU A 343 -21.81 -6.02 -18.46
C LEU A 343 -21.90 -5.67 -16.96
N GLY A 344 -22.32 -6.63 -16.12
CA GLY A 344 -22.47 -6.48 -14.67
C GLY A 344 -21.16 -6.26 -13.93
N LEU A 345 -20.06 -6.91 -14.32
CA LEU A 345 -18.76 -6.76 -13.65
C LEU A 345 -18.12 -5.40 -13.94
N LYS A 346 -18.32 -4.89 -15.16
CA LYS A 346 -17.85 -3.56 -15.58
C LYS A 346 -18.63 -2.44 -14.86
N LEU A 347 -19.95 -2.59 -14.76
CA LEU A 347 -20.79 -1.70 -13.95
C LEU A 347 -20.40 -1.77 -12.47
N PHE A 348 -20.18 -2.96 -11.91
CA PHE A 348 -19.84 -3.15 -10.50
C PHE A 348 -18.48 -2.57 -10.09
N LEU A 349 -17.43 -2.74 -10.89
CA LEU A 349 -16.11 -2.14 -10.63
C LEU A 349 -16.14 -0.60 -10.68
N MET A 350 -16.96 -0.02 -11.57
CA MET A 350 -17.20 1.43 -11.60
C MET A 350 -18.01 1.91 -10.39
N HIS A 351 -18.90 1.09 -9.83
CA HIS A 351 -19.61 1.40 -8.59
C HIS A 351 -18.70 1.30 -7.35
N LYS A 352 -17.72 0.38 -7.31
CA LYS A 352 -16.80 0.22 -6.17
C LYS A 352 -15.91 1.44 -5.92
N LYS A 353 -15.31 2.02 -6.96
CA LYS A 353 -14.49 3.24 -6.82
C LYS A 353 -15.34 4.41 -6.29
N ARG A 354 -16.58 4.56 -6.79
CA ARG A 354 -17.53 5.59 -6.35
C ARG A 354 -18.03 5.40 -4.93
N VAL A 355 -18.38 4.17 -4.54
CA VAL A 355 -18.75 3.87 -3.15
C VAL A 355 -17.58 4.19 -2.22
N GLY A 356 -16.35 3.87 -2.63
CA GLY A 356 -15.16 4.22 -1.88
C GLY A 356 -14.94 5.73 -1.72
N GLU A 357 -15.15 6.52 -2.78
CA GLU A 357 -15.09 7.98 -2.72
C GLU A 357 -16.14 8.55 -1.76
N VAL A 358 -17.38 8.03 -1.79
CA VAL A 358 -18.46 8.46 -0.89
C VAL A 358 -18.16 8.14 0.57
N VAL A 359 -17.62 6.94 0.86
CA VAL A 359 -17.23 6.54 2.23
C VAL A 359 -16.13 7.46 2.76
N VAL A 360 -15.14 7.79 1.94
CA VAL A 360 -14.11 8.74 2.36
C VAL A 360 -14.70 10.12 2.60
N ASP A 361 -15.46 10.66 1.65
CA ASP A 361 -16.01 11.99 1.77
C ASP A 361 -16.91 12.07 3.03
N CYS A 362 -17.62 11.00 3.38
CA CYS A 362 -18.36 10.87 4.65
C CYS A 362 -17.43 10.99 5.88
N LEU A 363 -16.31 10.26 5.91
CA LEU A 363 -15.33 10.35 6.99
C LEU A 363 -14.68 11.73 7.07
N LEU A 364 -14.34 12.34 5.93
CA LEU A 364 -13.76 13.69 5.85
C LEU A 364 -14.73 14.75 6.36
N ILE A 365 -16.01 14.63 6.03
CA ILE A 365 -17.05 15.54 6.55
C ILE A 365 -17.11 15.45 8.08
N GLY A 366 -17.15 14.24 8.64
CA GLY A 366 -17.19 14.05 10.09
C GLY A 366 -15.94 14.56 10.79
N LEU A 367 -14.78 14.28 10.19
CA LEU A 367 -13.48 14.67 10.73
C LEU A 367 -13.27 16.19 10.67
N ALA A 368 -13.60 16.83 9.54
CA ALA A 368 -13.48 18.27 9.39
C ALA A 368 -14.33 19.04 10.40
N PHE A 369 -15.57 18.59 10.62
CA PHE A 369 -16.47 19.21 11.60
C PHE A 369 -15.95 19.06 13.04
N THR A 370 -15.40 17.89 13.37
CA THR A 370 -14.77 17.64 14.67
C THR A 370 -13.52 18.49 14.86
N ILE A 371 -12.66 18.57 13.84
CA ILE A 371 -11.45 19.43 13.83
C ILE A 371 -11.81 20.91 13.99
N ALA A 372 -12.94 21.34 13.46
CA ALA A 372 -13.38 22.72 13.60
C ALA A 372 -13.65 23.12 15.06
N PHE A 373 -14.25 22.23 15.87
CA PHE A 373 -14.40 22.45 17.30
C PHE A 373 -13.04 22.50 18.01
N LEU A 374 -12.11 21.64 17.61
CA LEU A 374 -10.78 21.59 18.20
C LEU A 374 -9.98 22.86 17.99
N ILE A 375 -9.94 23.32 16.74
CA ILE A 375 -9.26 24.57 16.40
C ILE A 375 -9.93 25.75 17.10
N ARG A 376 -11.26 25.72 17.22
CA ARG A 376 -11.99 26.80 17.87
C ARG A 376 -11.70 26.92 19.37
N PHE A 377 -11.57 25.80 20.07
CA PHE A 377 -11.50 25.76 21.52
C PHE A 377 -10.14 25.34 22.09
N ASP A 378 -9.14 25.13 21.24
CA ASP A 378 -7.80 24.66 21.60
C ASP A 378 -7.83 23.35 22.41
N GLY A 379 -8.74 22.46 22.03
CA GLY A 379 -9.07 21.22 22.75
C GLY A 379 -10.50 20.76 22.45
N MET A 380 -10.87 19.55 22.86
CA MET A 380 -12.25 19.04 22.74
C MET A 380 -13.02 19.33 24.03
N PRO A 381 -13.96 20.30 24.05
CA PRO A 381 -14.72 20.57 25.25
C PRO A 381 -15.84 19.54 25.34
N SER A 382 -15.91 18.83 26.48
CA SER A 382 -16.88 17.74 26.70
C SER A 382 -18.33 18.20 26.55
N GLU A 383 -18.61 19.48 26.80
CA GLU A 383 -19.92 20.11 26.64
C GLU A 383 -20.44 20.12 25.18
N TYR A 384 -19.56 20.08 24.17
CA TYR A 384 -19.98 20.12 22.76
C TYR A 384 -20.06 18.73 22.10
N ILE A 385 -19.67 17.64 22.78
CA ILE A 385 -19.76 16.28 22.22
C ILE A 385 -21.20 15.93 21.79
N PRO A 386 -22.26 16.23 22.58
CA PRO A 386 -23.64 15.98 22.15
C PRO A 386 -24.05 16.84 20.94
N ALA A 387 -23.56 18.07 20.86
CA ALA A 387 -23.81 18.96 19.71
C ALA A 387 -23.16 18.40 18.44
N ILE A 388 -21.92 17.91 18.52
CA ILE A 388 -21.25 17.24 17.39
C ILE A 388 -22.05 16.00 16.96
N ALA A 389 -22.41 15.14 17.91
CA ALA A 389 -23.12 13.88 17.63
C ALA A 389 -24.51 14.11 17.00
N SER A 390 -25.21 15.19 17.35
CA SER A 390 -26.52 15.52 16.78
C SER A 390 -26.45 16.25 15.44
N ALA A 391 -25.39 17.01 15.16
CA ALA A 391 -25.20 17.66 13.86
C ALA A 391 -24.71 16.72 12.76
N LEU A 392 -23.85 15.74 13.06
CA LEU A 392 -23.25 14.85 12.05
C LEU A 392 -24.27 14.07 11.19
N PRO A 393 -25.34 13.46 11.76
CA PRO A 393 -26.37 12.77 10.97
C PRO A 393 -27.12 13.67 9.98
N ILE A 394 -27.06 14.99 10.17
CA ILE A 394 -27.70 15.98 9.30
C ILE A 394 -26.69 16.51 8.28
N LEU A 395 -25.49 16.90 8.73
CA LEU A 395 -24.47 17.50 7.88
C LEU A 395 -23.89 16.52 6.86
N ILE A 396 -23.69 15.25 7.23
CA ILE A 396 -23.14 14.22 6.33
C ILE A 396 -24.02 14.03 5.08
N PRO A 397 -25.31 13.63 5.19
CA PRO A 397 -26.13 13.40 4.00
C PRO A 397 -26.34 14.68 3.18
N LEU A 398 -26.47 15.84 3.83
CA LEU A 398 -26.58 17.13 3.16
C LEU A 398 -25.36 17.43 2.29
N LYS A 399 -24.16 17.30 2.86
CA LYS A 399 -22.90 17.57 2.16
C LYS A 399 -22.63 16.54 1.07
N LEU A 400 -22.89 15.25 1.32
CA LEU A 400 -22.80 14.20 0.30
C LEU A 400 -23.77 14.43 -0.87
N GLY A 401 -24.99 14.89 -0.59
CA GLY A 401 -25.98 15.25 -1.61
C GLY A 401 -25.49 16.39 -2.51
N ALA A 402 -24.89 17.43 -1.91
CA ALA A 402 -24.28 18.52 -2.67
C ALA A 402 -23.08 18.04 -3.49
N PHE A 403 -22.21 17.19 -2.94
CA PHE A 403 -21.06 16.62 -3.67
C PHE A 403 -21.53 15.82 -4.88
N PHE A 404 -22.61 15.04 -4.72
CA PHE A 404 -23.23 14.31 -5.82
C PHE A 404 -23.80 15.24 -6.90
N TYR A 405 -24.49 16.32 -6.49
CA TYR A 405 -25.06 17.32 -7.41
C TYR A 405 -24.01 18.02 -8.27
N PHE A 406 -22.89 18.43 -7.67
CA PHE A 406 -21.77 19.06 -8.39
C PHE A 406 -20.88 18.05 -9.14
N GLY A 407 -21.26 16.77 -9.16
CA GLY A 407 -20.61 15.76 -9.98
C GLY A 407 -19.24 15.32 -9.46
N LEU A 408 -18.97 15.48 -8.16
CA LEU A 408 -17.70 15.06 -7.55
C LEU A 408 -17.41 13.55 -7.69
N TYR A 409 -18.44 12.75 -8.01
CA TYR A 409 -18.37 11.29 -8.22
C TYR A 409 -18.62 10.87 -9.70
N ARG A 410 -18.74 11.85 -10.62
CA ARG A 410 -19.08 11.60 -12.04
C ARG A 410 -17.86 11.59 -12.98
N GLY A 411 -16.66 11.95 -12.50
CA GLY A 411 -15.47 12.15 -13.34
C GLY A 411 -14.88 10.85 -13.91
N LEU A 412 -14.67 10.81 -15.24
CA LEU A 412 -13.70 9.92 -15.88
C LEU A 412 -12.31 10.54 -15.65
N TRP A 413 -11.48 9.86 -14.86
CA TRP A 413 -10.19 10.31 -14.30
C TRP A 413 -9.15 10.81 -15.32
N ARG A 414 -9.42 10.69 -16.63
CA ARG A 414 -8.50 11.00 -17.73
C ARG A 414 -8.48 12.47 -18.17
N TYR A 415 -9.39 13.31 -17.66
CA TYR A 415 -9.51 14.75 -18.05
C TYR A 415 -9.63 15.71 -16.87
N VAL A 416 -9.24 15.27 -15.67
CA VAL A 416 -9.33 16.05 -14.43
C VAL A 416 -8.29 17.18 -14.47
N GLY A 417 -8.76 18.42 -14.55
CA GLY A 417 -7.94 19.63 -14.59
C GLY A 417 -8.37 20.65 -13.53
N MET A 418 -8.21 21.95 -13.82
CA MET A 418 -8.68 23.04 -12.95
C MET A 418 -10.20 23.00 -12.67
N GLN A 419 -10.98 22.36 -13.55
CA GLN A 419 -12.43 22.23 -13.40
C GLN A 419 -12.84 21.42 -12.17
N ASP A 420 -12.06 20.42 -11.78
CA ASP A 420 -12.37 19.61 -10.60
C ASP A 420 -12.20 20.40 -9.31
N ILE A 421 -11.17 21.25 -9.23
CA ILE A 421 -10.96 22.16 -8.10
C ILE A 421 -12.14 23.12 -7.97
N ILE A 422 -12.62 23.67 -9.09
CA ILE A 422 -13.79 24.56 -9.10
C ILE A 422 -15.04 23.83 -8.63
N SER A 423 -15.26 22.59 -9.07
CA SER A 423 -16.40 21.77 -8.63
C SER A 423 -16.34 21.47 -7.13
N ILE A 424 -15.16 21.17 -6.58
CA ILE A 424 -14.95 20.97 -5.14
C ILE A 424 -15.28 22.25 -4.36
N ILE A 425 -14.74 23.40 -4.79
CA ILE A 425 -15.01 24.69 -4.14
C ILE A 425 -16.52 24.98 -4.12
N LYS A 426 -17.22 24.79 -5.24
CA LYS A 426 -18.67 25.00 -5.35
C LYS A 426 -19.44 24.06 -4.43
N ALA A 427 -19.09 22.78 -4.44
CA ALA A 427 -19.76 21.75 -3.65
C ALA A 427 -19.59 21.99 -2.15
N VAL A 428 -18.36 22.18 -1.69
CA VAL A 428 -18.05 22.44 -0.28
C VAL A 428 -18.71 23.74 0.18
N SER A 429 -18.58 24.83 -0.58
CA SER A 429 -19.15 26.13 -0.19
C SER A 429 -20.68 26.12 -0.12
N LEU A 430 -21.37 25.56 -1.13
CA LEU A 430 -22.83 25.47 -1.10
C LEU A 430 -23.30 24.57 0.05
N SER A 431 -22.64 23.43 0.24
CA SER A 431 -23.02 22.47 1.27
C SER A 431 -22.82 22.99 2.69
N SER A 432 -21.73 23.73 2.95
CA SER A 432 -21.48 24.39 4.23
C SER A 432 -22.50 25.50 4.49
N LEU A 433 -22.87 26.29 3.47
CA LEU A 433 -23.90 27.33 3.60
C LEU A 433 -25.26 26.71 3.93
N LEU A 434 -25.66 25.67 3.21
CA LEU A 434 -26.90 24.92 3.51
C LEU A 434 -26.86 24.31 4.90
N GLY A 435 -25.70 23.77 5.32
CA GLY A 435 -25.51 23.21 6.65
C GLY A 435 -25.75 24.25 7.76
N VAL A 436 -25.21 25.46 7.58
CA VAL A 436 -25.47 26.59 8.47
C VAL A 436 -26.96 26.91 8.56
N VAL A 437 -27.65 27.00 7.42
CA VAL A 437 -29.09 27.28 7.38
C VAL A 437 -29.89 26.21 8.11
N VAL A 438 -29.63 24.93 7.83
CA VAL A 438 -30.34 23.80 8.44
C VAL A 438 -30.11 23.74 9.94
N ILE A 439 -28.86 23.89 10.41
CA ILE A 439 -28.57 23.91 11.86
C ILE A 439 -29.22 25.12 12.53
N THR A 440 -29.26 26.27 11.87
CA THR A 440 -29.95 27.46 12.40
C THR A 440 -31.45 27.22 12.54
N MET A 441 -32.09 26.58 11.56
CA MET A 441 -33.53 26.31 11.60
C MET A 441 -33.90 25.29 12.67
N LEU A 442 -33.10 24.23 12.83
CA LEU A 442 -33.41 23.13 13.74
C LEU A 442 -32.99 23.40 15.19
N PHE A 443 -31.82 24.01 15.39
CA PHE A 443 -31.21 24.19 16.71
C PHE A 443 -31.05 25.66 17.13
N ARG A 444 -31.38 26.63 16.26
CA ARG A 444 -31.26 28.08 16.55
C ARG A 444 -29.86 28.51 17.01
N PHE A 445 -28.82 27.76 16.61
CA PHE A 445 -27.44 27.87 17.09
C PHE A 445 -27.22 27.62 18.59
N GLU A 446 -28.19 27.10 19.33
CA GLU A 446 -28.00 26.69 20.72
C GLU A 446 -27.01 25.51 20.78
N GLY A 447 -25.86 25.73 21.43
CA GLY A 447 -24.78 24.74 21.48
C GLY A 447 -23.85 24.72 20.25
N TYR A 448 -24.00 25.65 19.29
CA TYR A 448 -23.20 25.66 18.06
C TYR A 448 -22.55 27.03 17.80
N PRO A 449 -21.24 27.20 18.08
CA PRO A 449 -20.55 28.46 17.80
C PRO A 449 -20.45 28.72 16.29
N ARG A 450 -20.83 29.93 15.85
CA ARG A 450 -20.85 30.32 14.43
C ARG A 450 -19.48 30.19 13.73
N SER A 451 -18.40 30.46 14.48
CA SER A 451 -17.02 30.33 14.00
C SER A 451 -16.64 28.89 13.62
N VAL A 452 -17.26 27.87 14.24
CA VAL A 452 -17.00 26.46 13.91
C VAL A 452 -17.39 26.15 12.47
N PHE A 453 -18.50 26.69 11.96
CA PHE A 453 -18.91 26.44 10.57
C PHE A 453 -17.97 27.06 9.53
N VAL A 454 -17.36 28.20 9.87
CA VAL A 454 -16.35 28.83 9.02
C VAL A 454 -15.07 28.00 9.00
N ILE A 455 -14.63 27.52 10.17
CA ILE A 455 -13.45 26.67 10.29
C ILE A 455 -13.70 25.32 9.60
N ASP A 456 -14.86 24.69 9.79
CA ASP A 456 -15.28 23.45 9.13
C ASP A 456 -15.26 23.61 7.60
N TRP A 457 -15.78 24.71 7.07
CA TRP A 457 -15.71 24.98 5.62
C TRP A 457 -14.27 25.02 5.10
N MET A 458 -13.37 25.73 5.81
CA MET A 458 -11.96 25.82 5.42
C MET A 458 -11.25 24.46 5.51
N VAL A 459 -11.44 23.75 6.63
CA VAL A 459 -10.81 22.45 6.88
C VAL A 459 -11.34 21.41 5.88
N LEU A 460 -12.64 21.35 5.66
CA LEU A 460 -13.24 20.40 4.71
C LEU A 460 -12.76 20.66 3.29
N LEU A 461 -12.67 21.94 2.87
CA LEU A 461 -12.17 22.30 1.56
C LEU A 461 -10.72 21.83 1.38
N LEU A 462 -9.87 22.08 2.37
CA LEU A 462 -8.47 21.64 2.39
C LEU A 462 -8.37 20.11 2.32
N MET A 463 -9.14 19.39 3.14
CA MET A 463 -9.08 17.93 3.23
C MET A 463 -9.56 17.24 1.96
N VAL A 464 -10.73 17.62 1.42
CA VAL A 464 -11.27 17.04 0.18
C VAL A 464 -10.35 17.32 -1.00
N SER A 465 -9.82 18.55 -1.10
CA SER A 465 -8.87 18.92 -2.16
C SER A 465 -7.55 18.16 -2.01
N GLY A 466 -6.99 18.12 -0.79
CA GLY A 466 -5.72 17.47 -0.50
C GLY A 466 -5.76 15.97 -0.79
N VAL A 467 -6.81 15.27 -0.36
CA VAL A 467 -7.01 13.84 -0.65
C VAL A 467 -7.06 13.60 -2.17
N ARG A 468 -7.81 14.40 -2.93
CA ARG A 468 -7.92 14.23 -4.39
C ARG A 468 -6.60 14.52 -5.11
N VAL A 469 -5.86 15.54 -4.67
CA VAL A 469 -4.53 15.87 -5.21
C VAL A 469 -3.53 14.76 -4.90
N LEU A 470 -3.50 14.25 -3.67
CA LEU A 470 -2.62 13.14 -3.28
C LEU A 470 -2.87 11.90 -4.14
N ILE A 471 -4.13 11.53 -4.38
CA ILE A 471 -4.46 10.39 -5.24
C ILE A 471 -3.98 10.63 -6.66
N ARG A 472 -4.24 11.81 -7.23
CA ARG A 472 -3.78 12.16 -8.58
C ARG A 472 -2.26 12.11 -8.70
N MET A 473 -1.54 12.68 -7.73
CA MET A 473 -0.08 12.63 -7.68
C MET A 473 0.38 11.18 -7.61
N PHE A 474 -0.25 10.35 -6.77
CA PHE A 474 0.11 8.95 -6.64
C PHE A 474 -0.09 8.20 -7.96
N GLU A 475 -1.24 8.37 -8.64
CA GLU A 475 -1.51 7.79 -9.97
C GLU A 475 -0.48 8.26 -11.04
N GLU A 476 -0.13 9.55 -11.06
CA GLU A 476 0.79 10.15 -12.03
C GLU A 476 2.27 9.76 -11.79
N TYR A 477 2.72 9.77 -10.53
CA TYR A 477 4.06 9.34 -10.14
C TYR A 477 4.25 7.85 -10.41
N LEU A 478 3.28 7.03 -10.01
CA LEU A 478 3.33 5.60 -10.27
C LEU A 478 3.35 5.32 -11.79
N GLY A 479 2.53 6.01 -12.59
CA GLY A 479 2.56 5.86 -14.05
C GLY A 479 3.92 6.22 -14.68
N THR A 480 4.75 6.98 -13.97
CA THR A 480 6.12 7.32 -14.36
C THR A 480 7.13 6.23 -14.00
N PHE A 481 6.88 5.45 -12.92
CA PHE A 481 7.71 4.32 -12.51
C PHE A 481 7.40 3.02 -13.23
N ALA A 482 6.24 2.91 -13.89
CA ALA A 482 5.93 1.80 -14.75
C ALA A 482 7.04 1.65 -15.81
N GLU A 483 7.91 0.64 -15.65
CA GLU A 483 8.96 0.37 -16.63
C GLU A 483 8.30 0.16 -17.99
N GLN A 484 8.47 1.14 -18.88
CA GLN A 484 8.06 0.98 -20.27
C GLN A 484 9.03 0.00 -20.92
N THR A 485 8.70 -1.29 -20.84
CA THR A 485 9.29 -2.34 -21.64
C THR A 485 8.85 -2.12 -23.08
N GLY A 486 9.80 -1.83 -23.97
CA GLY A 486 9.45 -1.51 -25.34
C GLY A 486 10.62 -0.96 -26.13
N LYS A 487 10.40 -0.82 -27.44
CA LYS A 487 11.39 -0.26 -28.35
C LYS A 487 11.64 1.20 -28.02
N ARG A 488 12.92 1.58 -27.92
CA ARG A 488 13.32 2.97 -27.62
C ARG A 488 12.94 3.88 -28.80
N LEU A 489 11.98 4.76 -28.59
CA LEU A 489 11.39 5.62 -29.62
C LEU A 489 11.83 7.08 -29.43
N LEU A 490 12.36 7.72 -30.47
CA LEU A 490 12.62 9.17 -30.48
C LEU A 490 11.50 9.89 -31.25
N ILE A 491 10.95 10.96 -30.69
CA ILE A 491 9.88 11.74 -31.35
C ILE A 491 10.49 12.98 -32.00
N VAL A 492 10.31 13.13 -33.31
CA VAL A 492 10.79 14.28 -34.08
C VAL A 492 9.63 15.25 -34.31
N GLY A 493 9.73 16.43 -33.72
CA GLY A 493 8.69 17.46 -33.62
C GLY A 493 8.14 17.58 -32.19
N ALA A 494 8.50 18.64 -31.49
CA ALA A 494 8.04 18.96 -30.13
C ALA A 494 6.92 20.03 -30.15
N GLY A 495 5.99 19.90 -31.11
CA GLY A 495 4.75 20.68 -31.17
C GLY A 495 3.55 19.89 -30.66
N ASP A 496 2.34 20.40 -30.91
CA ASP A 496 1.09 19.77 -30.44
C ASP A 496 0.93 18.33 -30.90
N ALA A 497 1.30 18.03 -32.15
CA ALA A 497 1.26 16.66 -32.68
C ALA A 497 2.23 15.71 -31.96
N GLY A 498 3.42 16.20 -31.58
CA GLY A 498 4.39 15.45 -30.79
C GLY A 498 3.92 15.22 -29.36
N GLU A 499 3.25 16.21 -28.76
CA GLU A 499 2.63 16.06 -27.43
C GLU A 499 1.51 15.02 -27.46
N ILE A 500 0.63 15.07 -28.45
CA ILE A 500 -0.46 14.09 -28.64
C ILE A 500 0.12 12.69 -28.84
N ALA A 501 1.14 12.54 -29.67
CA ALA A 501 1.80 11.26 -29.89
C ALA A 501 2.42 10.71 -28.60
N LEU A 502 3.12 11.53 -27.82
CA LEU A 502 3.66 11.11 -26.53
C LEU A 502 2.55 10.72 -25.55
N ARG A 503 1.47 11.49 -25.50
CA ARG A 503 0.31 11.21 -24.64
C ARG A 503 -0.33 9.87 -25.02
N GLU A 504 -0.44 9.56 -26.31
CA GLU A 504 -0.99 8.28 -26.78
C GLU A 504 -0.08 7.09 -26.46
N LEU A 505 1.24 7.26 -26.60
CA LEU A 505 2.23 6.24 -26.24
C LEU A 505 2.25 5.97 -24.73
N LYS A 506 2.15 7.00 -23.89
CA LYS A 506 2.03 6.83 -22.43
C LYS A 506 0.73 6.16 -22.03
N ASN A 507 -0.38 6.48 -22.70
CA ASN A 507 -1.69 5.96 -22.37
C ASN A 507 -1.95 4.53 -22.88
N ASN A 508 -1.18 4.07 -23.87
CA ASN A 508 -1.31 2.72 -24.43
C ASN A 508 0.02 1.97 -24.38
N PRO A 509 0.43 1.47 -23.19
CA PRO A 509 1.68 0.72 -23.02
C PRO A 509 1.79 -0.51 -23.93
N GLN A 510 0.65 -1.07 -24.35
CA GLN A 510 0.52 -2.21 -25.27
C GLN A 510 1.08 -1.93 -26.67
N LEU A 511 1.34 -0.67 -27.03
CA LEU A 511 2.05 -0.32 -28.27
C LEU A 511 3.54 -0.73 -28.23
N GLY A 512 4.08 -1.08 -27.05
CA GLY A 512 5.43 -1.64 -26.92
C GLY A 512 6.54 -0.64 -27.20
N TYR A 513 6.34 0.64 -26.86
CA TYR A 513 7.29 1.72 -27.07
C TYR A 513 7.72 2.37 -25.77
N ARG A 514 9.01 2.75 -25.72
CA ARG A 514 9.60 3.56 -24.65
C ARG A 514 10.11 4.88 -25.25
N PRO A 515 9.35 5.99 -25.14
CA PRO A 515 9.78 7.27 -25.65
C PRO A 515 11.01 7.77 -24.88
N VAL A 516 12.07 8.12 -25.60
CA VAL A 516 13.36 8.51 -25.00
C VAL A 516 13.47 10.03 -24.87
N GLY A 517 12.86 10.77 -25.79
CA GLY A 517 12.89 12.22 -25.82
C GLY A 517 12.36 12.78 -27.13
N PHE A 518 12.51 14.09 -27.26
CA PHE A 518 12.12 14.85 -28.43
C PHE A 518 13.32 15.43 -29.16
N LEU A 519 13.13 15.68 -30.44
CA LEU A 519 14.03 16.43 -31.30
C LEU A 519 13.23 17.49 -32.05
N ASP A 520 13.63 18.76 -31.95
CA ASP A 520 12.94 19.89 -32.56
C ASP A 520 14.00 20.92 -32.97
N ASP A 521 13.83 21.52 -34.15
CA ASP A 521 14.79 22.49 -34.68
C ASP A 521 14.62 23.88 -34.06
N ASP A 522 13.51 24.15 -33.35
CA ASP A 522 13.28 25.41 -32.67
C ASP A 522 14.27 25.58 -31.49
N PRO A 523 15.23 26.52 -31.58
CA PRO A 523 16.24 26.73 -30.54
C PRO A 523 15.64 27.15 -29.20
N GLN A 524 14.42 27.72 -29.18
CA GLN A 524 13.76 28.11 -27.93
C GLN A 524 13.26 26.91 -27.11
N LYS A 525 13.06 25.77 -27.78
CA LYS A 525 12.57 24.53 -27.17
C LYS A 525 13.68 23.61 -26.67
N VAL A 526 14.89 23.75 -27.21
CA VAL A 526 16.05 22.91 -26.85
C VAL A 526 16.34 22.98 -25.35
N GLY A 527 16.56 21.83 -24.72
CA GLY A 527 16.84 21.71 -23.29
C GLY A 527 15.60 21.76 -22.38
N ARG A 528 14.43 22.13 -22.90
CA ARG A 528 13.15 22.04 -22.18
C ARG A 528 12.63 20.60 -22.16
N SER A 529 11.59 20.36 -21.37
CA SER A 529 10.96 19.04 -21.25
C SER A 529 9.45 19.09 -21.48
N ILE A 530 8.91 18.07 -22.15
CA ILE A 530 7.47 17.85 -22.33
C ILE A 530 7.14 16.52 -21.63
N HIS A 531 6.21 16.55 -20.66
CA HIS A 531 5.81 15.37 -19.86
C HIS A 531 6.99 14.58 -19.26
N GLY A 532 8.03 15.30 -18.82
CA GLY A 532 9.25 14.73 -18.23
C GLY A 532 10.32 14.28 -19.23
N LEU A 533 10.05 14.33 -20.54
CA LEU A 533 11.01 13.98 -21.58
C LEU A 533 11.70 15.22 -22.14
N ARG A 534 13.04 15.18 -22.18
CA ARG A 534 13.85 16.29 -22.70
C ARG A 534 13.77 16.43 -24.22
N ILE A 535 13.85 17.67 -24.67
CA ILE A 535 14.10 18.05 -26.06
C ILE A 535 15.62 18.13 -26.22
N PHE A 536 16.21 17.09 -26.80
CA PHE A 536 17.66 16.92 -26.85
C PHE A 536 18.37 17.96 -27.71
N GLY A 537 17.69 18.46 -28.74
CA GLY A 537 18.17 19.54 -29.59
C GLY A 537 17.66 19.42 -31.01
N SER A 538 18.40 20.01 -31.95
CA SER A 538 18.04 20.06 -33.37
C SER A 538 18.43 18.80 -34.14
N ARG A 539 17.96 18.69 -35.39
CA ARG A 539 18.29 17.57 -36.30
C ARG A 539 19.78 17.37 -36.54
N ALA A 540 20.62 18.39 -36.37
CA ALA A 540 22.06 18.25 -36.53
C ALA A 540 22.67 17.22 -35.56
N MET A 541 22.05 17.02 -34.39
CA MET A 541 22.49 16.06 -33.37
C MET A 541 21.78 14.72 -33.46
N LEU A 542 20.98 14.47 -34.50
CA LEU A 542 20.16 13.26 -34.61
C LEU A 542 21.02 11.99 -34.49
N HIS A 543 22.16 11.92 -35.19
CA HIS A 543 23.04 10.75 -35.16
C HIS A 543 23.68 10.51 -33.80
N SER A 544 24.10 11.56 -33.08
CA SER A 544 24.66 11.40 -31.73
C SER A 544 23.58 10.95 -30.75
N ILE A 545 22.40 11.58 -30.79
CA ILE A 545 21.27 11.24 -29.91
C ILE A 545 20.82 9.79 -30.12
N VAL A 546 20.71 9.34 -31.37
CA VAL A 546 20.32 7.96 -31.70
C VAL A 546 21.29 6.95 -31.07
N ARG A 547 22.60 7.22 -31.13
CA ARG A 547 23.64 6.35 -30.57
C ARG A 547 23.69 6.42 -29.05
N ASP A 548 23.78 7.63 -28.49
CA ASP A 548 23.98 7.86 -27.05
C ASP A 548 22.79 7.33 -26.23
N HIS A 549 21.59 7.35 -26.82
CA HIS A 549 20.36 6.89 -26.19
C HIS A 549 19.86 5.52 -26.69
N ASN A 550 20.60 4.82 -27.55
CA ASN A 550 20.22 3.52 -28.13
C ASN A 550 18.80 3.53 -28.73
N VAL A 551 18.49 4.53 -29.54
CA VAL A 551 17.17 4.68 -30.19
C VAL A 551 17.00 3.58 -31.24
N GLN A 552 15.84 2.90 -31.20
CA GLN A 552 15.50 1.78 -32.08
C GLN A 552 14.43 2.13 -33.12
N GLU A 553 13.59 3.12 -32.85
CA GLU A 553 12.62 3.66 -33.80
C GLU A 553 12.53 5.19 -33.69
N ILE A 554 12.16 5.86 -34.78
CA ILE A 554 11.90 7.32 -34.81
C ILE A 554 10.45 7.54 -35.24
N LEU A 555 9.70 8.36 -34.52
CA LEU A 555 8.36 8.83 -34.89
C LEU A 555 8.40 10.29 -35.32
N ILE A 556 8.07 10.56 -36.58
CA ILE A 556 7.96 11.92 -37.13
C ILE A 556 6.55 12.45 -36.84
N ALA A 557 6.45 13.45 -35.97
CA ALA A 557 5.21 14.06 -35.48
C ALA A 557 5.12 15.55 -35.91
N ILE A 558 5.25 15.80 -37.22
CA ILE A 558 5.13 17.12 -37.84
C ILE A 558 4.09 17.12 -38.98
N PRO A 559 2.82 16.77 -38.71
CA PRO A 559 1.79 16.63 -39.75
C PRO A 559 1.44 17.96 -40.46
N SER A 560 1.73 19.09 -39.82
CA SER A 560 1.53 20.45 -40.35
C SER A 560 2.69 20.96 -41.22
N ALA A 561 3.80 20.22 -41.32
CA ALA A 561 4.93 20.63 -42.16
C ALA A 561 4.59 20.55 -43.66
N ASP A 562 5.15 21.49 -44.43
CA ASP A 562 5.09 21.44 -45.89
C ASP A 562 5.85 20.22 -46.43
N HIS A 563 5.51 19.80 -47.65
CA HIS A 563 6.05 18.57 -48.24
C HIS A 563 7.59 18.60 -48.34
N HIS A 564 8.18 19.76 -48.64
CA HIS A 564 9.62 19.88 -48.81
C HIS A 564 10.35 19.76 -47.46
N THR A 565 9.87 20.43 -46.40
CA THR A 565 10.40 20.26 -45.05
C THR A 565 10.22 18.83 -44.54
N PHE A 566 9.04 18.23 -44.74
CA PHE A 566 8.78 16.85 -44.34
C PHE A 566 9.74 15.86 -45.01
N MET A 567 9.92 15.97 -46.34
CA MET A 567 10.82 15.05 -47.07
C MET A 567 12.29 15.21 -46.66
N ARG A 568 12.70 16.42 -46.29
CA ARG A 568 14.04 16.68 -45.72
C ARG A 568 14.20 15.97 -44.38
N VAL A 569 13.27 16.19 -43.45
CA VAL A 569 13.27 15.55 -42.11
C VAL A 569 13.21 14.02 -42.24
N TYR A 570 12.38 13.50 -43.13
CA TYR A 570 12.25 12.07 -43.37
C TYR A 570 13.55 11.46 -43.90
N ARG A 571 14.25 12.15 -44.81
CA ARG A 571 15.55 11.70 -45.34
C ARG A 571 16.63 11.68 -44.27
N ASP A 572 16.71 12.75 -43.45
CA ASP A 572 17.64 12.84 -42.33
C ASP A 572 17.41 11.68 -41.34
N CYS A 573 16.14 11.40 -41.00
CA CYS A 573 15.76 10.29 -40.14
C CYS A 573 16.10 8.93 -40.76
N LYS A 574 15.85 8.74 -42.05
CA LYS A 574 16.14 7.48 -42.75
C LYS A 574 17.64 7.19 -42.82
N ASN A 575 18.47 8.23 -42.97
CA ASN A 575 19.92 8.12 -42.99
C ASN A 575 20.52 7.75 -41.63
N SER A 576 19.77 7.85 -40.54
CA SER A 576 20.22 7.44 -39.20
C SER A 576 20.32 5.92 -39.02
N GLY A 577 19.82 5.12 -39.98
CA GLY A 577 19.86 3.65 -39.93
C GLY A 577 18.80 3.01 -39.03
N VAL A 578 17.88 3.81 -38.49
CA VAL A 578 16.82 3.40 -37.56
C VAL A 578 15.47 3.34 -38.28
N THR A 579 14.55 2.46 -37.86
CA THR A 579 13.21 2.39 -38.46
C THR A 579 12.42 3.68 -38.20
N VAL A 580 11.89 4.28 -39.26
CA VAL A 580 11.14 5.56 -39.20
C VAL A 580 9.65 5.31 -39.39
N LYS A 581 8.83 5.84 -38.49
CA LYS A 581 7.37 5.91 -38.55
C LYS A 581 6.92 7.36 -38.66
N VAL A 582 5.76 7.56 -39.27
CA VAL A 582 5.20 8.89 -39.55
C VAL A 582 3.80 8.97 -38.95
N MET A 583 3.53 10.06 -38.23
CA MET A 583 2.18 10.35 -37.76
C MET A 583 1.30 10.75 -38.96
N PRO A 584 0.12 10.13 -39.15
CA PRO A 584 -0.77 10.49 -40.25
C PRO A 584 -1.20 11.97 -40.16
N LYS A 585 -1.43 12.61 -41.31
CA LYS A 585 -2.02 13.95 -41.34
C LYS A 585 -3.47 13.86 -40.86
N THR A 586 -3.81 14.59 -39.81
CA THR A 586 -5.15 14.58 -39.19
C THR A 586 -6.28 15.04 -40.14
N VAL A 587 -5.94 15.61 -41.31
CA VAL A 587 -6.89 16.17 -42.28
C VAL A 587 -7.66 15.09 -43.05
N THR A 588 -7.09 13.89 -43.25
CA THR A 588 -7.71 12.87 -44.12
C THR A 588 -8.86 12.07 -43.48
N LEU A 589 -9.14 12.28 -42.18
CA LEU A 589 -10.24 11.60 -41.47
C LEU A 589 -11.53 12.43 -41.38
N MET A 590 -11.52 13.71 -41.76
CA MET A 590 -12.70 14.60 -41.67
C MET A 590 -13.32 14.97 -43.02
N GLU A 591 -12.66 14.70 -44.15
CA GLU A 591 -13.20 15.03 -45.48
C GLU A 591 -14.54 14.35 -45.84
N PRO A 592 -14.89 13.13 -45.39
CA PRO A 592 -16.19 12.56 -45.74
C PRO A 592 -17.38 13.15 -44.96
N LEU A 593 -17.15 13.97 -43.92
CA LEU A 593 -18.22 14.48 -43.05
C LEU A 593 -18.64 15.94 -43.34
N LEU A 594 -17.92 16.63 -44.23
CA LEU A 594 -18.24 18.01 -44.66
C LEU A 594 -18.67 18.10 -46.13
N ALA A 595 -18.88 16.96 -46.79
CA ALA A 595 -19.31 16.85 -48.18
C ALA A 595 -20.67 16.12 -48.34
N GLN A 596 -21.59 16.30 -47.39
CA GLN A 596 -23.01 15.99 -47.57
C GLN A 596 -23.88 17.16 -47.15
#